data_AF-A0A140LI74-F1
#
_entry.id   AF-A0A140LI74-F1
#
_cell.length_a   1.000
_cell.length_b   1.000
_cell.length_c   1.000
_cell.angle_alpha   90.00
_cell.angle_beta   90.00
_cell.angle_gamma   90.00
#
_symmetry.space_group_name_H-M   'P 1'
#
loop_
_entity.id
_entity.type
_entity.pdbx_description
1 polymer ?
#
loop_
_entity_poly.entity_id
_entity_poly.type
_entity_poly.pdbx_seq_one_letter_code
_entity_poly.pdbx_strand_id
1 'polypeptide(L)'
;MGLESRVRGLAAENQELRAENRELGKRVQALQEESRYLRAVLANETGLARLLSRLSGVGLRLTTSLFRDSPAGDHDYALPVGKQPPEPREEDDAAGGVCLHVDKDKVSVEFCSACARKASSSLKM
;
A
#
# COMPACT_ATOMS: atom_id res chain seq x y z
N MET A 1 -30.00 48.44 30.27
CA MET A 1 -29.59 47.84 28.98
C MET A 1 -28.56 46.72 29.19
N GLY A 2 -28.94 45.61 29.83
CA GLY A 2 -27.98 44.52 30.12
C GLY A 2 -28.30 43.19 29.42
N LEU A 3 -29.59 42.92 29.20
CA LEU A 3 -30.06 41.65 28.64
C LEU A 3 -29.75 41.54 27.14
N GLU A 4 -29.95 42.60 26.37
CA GLU A 4 -29.63 42.61 24.94
C GLU A 4 -28.13 42.38 24.66
N SER A 5 -27.26 42.90 25.51
CA SER A 5 -25.81 42.67 25.40
C SER A 5 -25.44 41.22 25.71
N ARG A 6 -26.05 40.63 26.75
CA ARG A 6 -25.83 39.22 27.10
C ARG A 6 -26.37 38.28 26.04
N VAL A 7 -27.55 38.57 25.47
CA VAL A 7 -28.13 37.77 24.38
C VAL A 7 -27.26 37.84 23.13
N ARG A 8 -26.74 39.03 22.78
CA ARG A 8 -25.79 39.16 21.66
C ARG A 8 -24.48 38.41 21.91
N GLY A 9 -23.92 38.49 23.12
CA GLY A 9 -22.70 37.74 23.49
C GLY A 9 -22.91 36.23 23.42
N LEU A 10 -23.97 35.72 24.04
CA LEU A 10 -24.32 34.30 24.01
C LEU A 10 -24.61 33.79 22.58
N ALA A 11 -25.21 34.62 21.72
CA ALA A 11 -25.44 34.27 20.33
C ALA A 11 -24.13 34.16 19.53
N ALA A 12 -23.17 35.06 19.76
CA ALA A 12 -21.85 35.01 19.14
C ALA A 12 -21.07 33.77 19.60
N GLU A 13 -21.05 33.48 20.90
CA GLU A 13 -20.44 32.27 21.46
C GLU A 13 -21.08 30.99 20.91
N ASN A 14 -22.42 30.95 20.78
CA ASN A 14 -23.10 29.81 20.17
C ASN A 14 -22.70 29.62 18.70
N GLN A 15 -22.52 30.72 17.97
CA GLN A 15 -22.11 30.67 16.57
C GLN A 15 -20.67 30.15 16.42
N GLU A 16 -19.76 30.60 17.28
CA GLU A 16 -18.37 30.15 17.32
C GLU A 16 -18.27 28.67 17.71
N LEU A 17 -18.94 28.25 18.79
CA LEU A 17 -19.03 26.85 19.19
C LEU A 17 -19.60 25.97 18.09
N ARG A 18 -20.62 26.43 17.35
CA ARG A 18 -21.15 25.69 16.19
C ARG A 18 -20.16 25.63 15.02
N ALA A 19 -19.33 26.65 14.82
CA ALA A 19 -18.30 26.63 13.81
C ALA A 19 -17.20 25.61 14.16
N GLU A 20 -16.74 25.61 15.42
CA GLU A 20 -15.77 24.63 15.93
C GLU A 20 -16.32 23.20 15.86
N ASN A 21 -17.57 22.98 16.25
CA ASN A 21 -18.19 21.65 16.21
C ASN A 21 -18.27 21.12 14.78
N ARG A 22 -18.57 21.98 13.80
CA ARG A 22 -18.54 21.62 12.37
C ARG A 22 -17.13 21.24 11.92
N GLU A 23 -16.11 21.98 12.34
CA GLU A 23 -14.73 21.72 11.96
C GLU A 23 -14.20 20.42 12.57
N LEU A 24 -14.49 20.18 13.85
CA LEU A 24 -14.21 18.91 14.51
C LEU A 24 -14.93 17.74 13.81
N GLY A 25 -16.18 17.94 13.40
CA GLY A 25 -16.93 16.95 12.62
C GLY A 25 -16.23 16.56 11.31
N LYS A 26 -15.73 17.54 10.55
CA LYS A 26 -14.95 17.27 9.33
C LYS A 26 -13.68 16.48 9.62
N ARG A 27 -12.95 16.85 10.68
CA ARG A 27 -11.72 16.14 11.09
C ARG A 27 -12.00 14.69 11.47
N VAL A 28 -13.09 14.44 12.20
CA VAL A 28 -13.53 13.08 12.54
C VAL A 28 -13.85 12.29 11.27
N GLN A 29 -14.57 12.89 10.32
CA GLN A 29 -14.90 12.23 9.07
C GLN A 29 -13.63 11.87 8.27
N ALA A 30 -12.69 12.79 8.11
CA ALA A 30 -11.43 12.53 7.41
C ALA A 30 -10.63 11.38 8.05
N LEU A 31 -10.53 11.36 9.39
CA LEU A 31 -9.86 10.29 10.12
C LEU A 31 -10.58 8.93 9.98
N GLN A 32 -11.92 8.93 9.92
CA GLN A 32 -12.70 7.72 9.68
C GLN A 32 -12.46 7.15 8.27
N GLU A 33 -12.36 8.02 7.26
CA GLU A 33 -12.05 7.65 5.89
C GLU A 33 -10.64 7.05 5.77
N GLU A 34 -9.65 7.66 6.43
CA GLU A 34 -8.28 7.15 6.49
C GLU A 34 -8.22 5.79 7.20
N SER A 35 -8.90 5.64 8.35
CA SER A 35 -9.00 4.36 9.06
C SER A 35 -9.66 3.27 8.21
N ARG A 36 -10.66 3.63 7.40
CA ARG A 36 -11.30 2.70 6.45
C ARG A 36 -10.33 2.29 5.34
N TYR A 37 -9.59 3.23 4.78
CA TYR A 37 -8.58 2.95 3.76
C TYR A 37 -7.50 2.00 4.28
N LEU A 38 -6.91 2.29 5.44
CA LEU A 38 -5.89 1.45 6.07
C LEU A 38 -6.42 0.05 6.38
N ARG A 39 -7.67 -0.06 6.87
CA ARG A 39 -8.32 -1.37 7.07
C ARG A 39 -8.47 -2.16 5.77
N ALA A 40 -8.76 -1.50 4.65
CA ALA A 40 -8.84 -2.16 3.36
C ALA A 40 -7.46 -2.67 2.88
N VAL A 41 -6.40 -1.88 3.08
CA VAL A 41 -5.02 -2.28 2.76
C VAL A 41 -4.58 -3.46 3.62
N LEU A 42 -4.84 -3.44 4.93
CA LEU A 42 -4.52 -4.54 5.84
C LEU A 42 -5.36 -5.79 5.55
N ALA A 43 -6.63 -5.64 5.18
CA ALA A 43 -7.45 -6.77 4.75
C ALA A 43 -6.92 -7.42 3.48
N ASN A 44 -6.36 -6.61 2.56
CA ASN A 44 -5.67 -7.12 1.38
C ASN A 44 -4.40 -7.88 1.79
N GLU A 45 -3.55 -7.29 2.62
CA GLU A 45 -2.31 -7.90 3.12
C GLU A 45 -2.59 -9.23 3.85
N THR A 46 -3.56 -9.27 4.75
CA THR A 46 -3.98 -10.50 5.45
C THR A 46 -4.62 -11.53 4.51
N GLY A 47 -5.34 -11.09 3.48
CA GLY A 47 -5.89 -11.95 2.43
C GLY A 47 -4.79 -12.60 1.59
N LEU A 48 -3.78 -11.80 1.19
CA LEU A 48 -2.59 -12.26 0.50
C LEU A 48 -1.79 -13.22 1.38
N ALA A 49 -1.56 -12.90 2.65
CA ALA A 49 -0.87 -13.77 3.60
C ALA A 49 -1.58 -15.13 3.76
N ARG A 50 -2.92 -15.14 3.79
CA ARG A 50 -3.71 -16.37 3.85
C ARG A 50 -3.67 -17.19 2.55
N LEU A 51 -3.61 -16.53 1.39
CA LEU A 51 -3.39 -17.21 0.11
C LEU A 51 -1.98 -17.81 0.05
N LEU A 52 -0.97 -17.03 0.47
CA LEU A 52 0.41 -17.46 0.53
C LEU A 52 0.62 -18.63 1.48
N SER A 53 -0.04 -18.65 2.65
CA SER A 53 0.06 -19.77 3.60
C SER A 53 -0.57 -21.06 3.08
N ARG A 54 -1.67 -20.95 2.32
CA ARG A 54 -2.27 -22.11 1.62
C ARG A 54 -1.36 -22.62 0.51
N LEU A 55 -0.67 -21.74 -0.21
CA LEU A 55 0.24 -22.10 -1.30
C LEU A 55 1.58 -22.66 -0.78
N SER A 56 2.10 -22.15 0.34
CA SER A 56 3.36 -22.65 0.94
C SER A 56 3.21 -24.07 1.51
N GLY A 57 2.00 -24.46 1.94
CA GLY A 57 1.70 -25.82 2.37
C GLY A 57 1.71 -26.88 1.25
N VAL A 58 1.72 -26.45 -0.02
CA VAL A 58 1.71 -27.34 -1.21
C VAL A 58 3.13 -27.64 -1.72
N GLY A 59 4.17 -27.35 -0.94
CA GLY A 59 5.57 -27.53 -1.36
C GLY A 59 6.06 -26.52 -2.40
N LEU A 60 5.25 -25.49 -2.69
CA LEU A 60 5.60 -24.38 -3.57
C LEU A 60 6.44 -23.34 -2.80
N ARG A 61 7.75 -23.27 -3.08
CA ARG A 61 8.61 -22.22 -2.53
C ARG A 61 8.57 -21.01 -3.46
N LEU A 62 7.80 -19.99 -3.07
CA LEU A 62 7.72 -18.73 -3.80
C LEU A 62 8.94 -17.87 -3.49
N THR A 63 9.78 -17.61 -4.51
CA THR A 63 10.90 -16.67 -4.41
C THR A 63 10.50 -15.36 -5.09
N THR A 64 9.86 -14.48 -4.32
CA THR A 64 9.59 -13.10 -4.74
C THR A 64 10.52 -12.17 -3.95
N SER A 65 10.86 -11.02 -4.54
CA SER A 65 11.64 -9.96 -3.90
C SER A 65 11.05 -9.48 -2.57
N LEU A 66 9.78 -9.79 -2.29
CA LEU A 66 9.11 -9.57 -0.99
C LEU A 66 9.62 -10.49 0.14
N PHE A 67 10.22 -11.64 -0.19
CA PHE A 67 10.77 -12.62 0.76
C PHE A 67 12.30 -12.68 0.74
N ARG A 68 12.96 -11.67 0.15
CA ARG A 68 14.38 -11.48 0.42
C ARG A 68 14.47 -11.12 1.90
N ASP A 69 15.00 -12.03 2.72
CA ASP A 69 15.52 -11.69 4.03
C ASP A 69 16.57 -10.58 3.81
N SER A 70 16.14 -9.33 3.94
CA SER A 70 17.07 -8.23 4.15
C SER A 70 17.77 -8.51 5.48
N PRO A 71 19.11 -8.50 5.53
CA PRO A 71 19.82 -8.63 6.81
C PRO A 71 19.28 -7.56 7.76
N ALA A 72 18.90 -8.00 8.96
CA ALA A 72 18.30 -7.17 9.99
C ALA A 72 19.09 -5.87 10.19
N GLY A 73 18.49 -4.75 9.79
CA GLY A 73 19.11 -3.44 9.94
C GLY A 73 18.50 -2.40 9.01
N ASP A 74 17.71 -1.52 9.61
CA ASP A 74 17.39 -0.17 9.11
C ASP A 74 16.19 -0.04 8.15
N HIS A 75 14.98 -0.08 8.73
CA HIS A 75 13.78 0.46 8.11
C HIS A 75 13.07 1.40 9.09
N ASP A 76 13.58 2.63 9.21
CA ASP A 76 12.83 3.77 9.74
C ASP A 76 11.86 4.26 8.66
N TYR A 77 10.59 3.82 8.73
CA TYR A 77 9.53 4.22 7.80
C TYR A 77 9.01 5.66 8.04
N ALA A 78 9.73 6.51 8.79
CA ALA A 78 9.28 7.84 9.19
C ALA A 78 9.85 9.03 8.40
N LEU A 79 10.61 8.84 7.31
CA LEU A 79 11.20 9.97 6.58
C LEU A 79 10.56 10.21 5.20
N PRO A 80 10.04 11.43 4.92
CA PRO A 80 9.55 11.78 3.59
C PRO A 80 10.73 11.85 2.63
N VAL A 81 10.72 10.99 1.60
CA VAL A 81 11.75 10.94 0.56
C VAL A 81 11.79 12.29 -0.16
N GLY A 82 12.83 13.08 0.14
CA GLY A 82 13.14 14.32 -0.52
C GLY A 82 13.52 14.08 -1.98
N LYS A 83 12.81 14.78 -2.86
CA LYS A 83 13.11 15.10 -4.27
C LYS A 83 14.51 14.67 -4.76
N GLN A 84 14.56 13.60 -5.52
CA GLN A 84 15.58 13.38 -6.54
C GLN A 84 14.85 13.13 -7.87
N PRO A 85 15.18 13.86 -8.96
CA PRO A 85 14.46 13.74 -10.21
C PRO A 85 14.61 12.31 -10.75
N PRO A 86 13.53 11.71 -11.30
CA PRO A 86 13.63 10.42 -11.96
C PRO A 86 14.47 10.61 -13.22
N GLU A 87 15.70 10.09 -13.21
CA GLU A 87 16.39 9.74 -14.45
C GLU A 87 15.42 8.88 -15.30
N PRO A 88 15.34 9.09 -16.62
CA PRO A 88 14.51 8.26 -17.48
C PRO A 88 15.19 6.90 -17.57
N ARG A 89 14.89 6.02 -16.61
CA ARG A 89 15.03 4.59 -16.84
C ARG A 89 14.04 4.30 -17.95
N GLU A 90 14.56 3.98 -19.13
CA GLU A 90 13.77 3.38 -20.19
C GLU A 90 12.95 2.28 -19.53
N GLU A 91 11.64 2.52 -19.40
CA GLU A 91 10.65 1.52 -19.05
C GLU A 91 10.61 0.60 -20.27
N ASP A 92 11.63 -0.26 -20.39
CA ASP A 92 11.51 -1.45 -21.19
C ASP A 92 10.34 -2.19 -20.56
N ASP A 93 9.19 -2.16 -21.24
CA ASP A 93 8.01 -3.03 -21.04
C ASP A 93 8.42 -4.50 -21.25
N ALA A 94 9.50 -4.93 -20.60
CA ALA A 94 10.06 -6.26 -20.66
C ALA A 94 9.11 -7.14 -19.85
N ALA A 95 8.09 -7.64 -20.55
CA ALA A 95 7.19 -8.68 -20.06
C ALA A 95 8.00 -9.72 -19.26
N GLY A 96 7.70 -9.81 -17.96
CA GLY A 96 8.44 -10.66 -17.04
C GLY A 96 8.31 -12.13 -17.43
N GLY A 97 9.45 -12.79 -17.66
CA GLY A 97 9.48 -14.23 -17.88
C GLY A 97 9.48 -14.98 -16.56
N VAL A 98 8.66 -16.02 -16.47
CA VAL A 98 8.55 -16.88 -15.30
C VAL A 98 8.95 -18.29 -15.70
N CYS A 99 9.86 -18.92 -14.95
CA CYS A 99 10.15 -20.34 -15.11
C CYS A 99 9.57 -21.11 -13.91
N LEU A 100 8.98 -22.29 -14.20
CA LEU A 100 8.51 -23.25 -13.20
C LEU A 100 9.53 -24.39 -13.15
N HIS A 101 10.19 -24.56 -12.00
CA HIS A 101 11.12 -25.68 -11.79
C HIS A 101 10.39 -26.78 -11.02
N VAL A 102 10.44 -28.01 -11.53
CA VAL A 102 9.85 -29.19 -10.88
C VAL A 102 10.98 -30.20 -10.64
N ASP A 103 11.24 -30.54 -9.38
CA ASP A 103 12.19 -31.57 -8.96
C ASP A 103 11.53 -32.51 -7.94
N LYS A 104 11.23 -33.74 -8.36
CA LYS A 104 10.49 -34.74 -7.56
C LYS A 104 9.20 -34.13 -7.00
N ASP A 105 9.14 -33.91 -5.70
CA ASP A 105 7.99 -33.35 -4.96
C ASP A 105 8.12 -31.83 -4.72
N LYS A 106 9.12 -31.17 -5.30
CA LYS A 106 9.37 -29.73 -5.13
C LYS A 106 9.02 -28.98 -6.39
N VAL A 107 8.26 -27.90 -6.22
CA VAL A 107 7.95 -26.96 -7.30
C VAL A 107 8.39 -25.56 -6.87
N SER A 108 9.16 -24.87 -7.70
CA SER A 108 9.52 -23.46 -7.46
C SER A 108 9.23 -22.60 -8.68
N VAL A 109 9.00 -21.32 -8.43
CA VAL A 109 8.72 -20.32 -9.45
C VAL A 109 9.71 -19.18 -9.29
N GLU A 110 10.37 -18.82 -10.38
CA GLU A 110 11.42 -17.80 -10.43
C GLU A 110 11.22 -16.88 -11.63
N PHE A 111 11.47 -15.58 -11.40
CA PHE A 111 11.60 -14.62 -12.50
C PHE A 111 12.92 -14.87 -13.23
N CYS A 112 12.84 -15.04 -14.55
CA CYS A 112 13.98 -15.41 -15.36
C CYS A 112 14.03 -14.56 -16.63
N SER A 113 15.08 -13.76 -16.75
CA SER A 113 15.34 -12.90 -17.90
C SER A 113 15.54 -13.68 -19.20
N ALA A 114 16.00 -14.94 -19.14
CA ALA A 114 16.07 -15.81 -20.31
C ALA A 114 14.68 -16.28 -20.77
N CYS A 115 13.80 -16.69 -19.84
CA CYS A 115 12.39 -16.98 -20.13
C CYS A 115 11.68 -15.71 -20.68
N ALA A 116 12.01 -14.53 -20.14
CA ALA A 116 11.43 -13.24 -20.56
C ALA A 116 11.78 -12.91 -22.01
N ARG A 117 13.07 -13.01 -22.35
CA ARG A 117 13.59 -12.75 -23.70
C ARG A 117 13.05 -13.76 -24.73
N LYS A 118 12.89 -15.02 -24.34
CA LYS A 118 12.26 -16.04 -25.18
C LYS A 118 10.79 -15.73 -25.43
N ALA A 119 10.04 -15.39 -24.39
CA ALA A 119 8.62 -15.03 -24.50
C ALA A 119 8.42 -13.79 -25.38
N SER A 120 9.20 -12.73 -25.16
CA SER A 120 9.12 -11.50 -25.96
C SER A 120 9.54 -11.70 -27.43
N SER A 121 10.43 -12.65 -27.71
CA SER A 121 10.79 -13.02 -29.09
C SER A 121 9.70 -13.82 -29.81
N SER A 122 8.87 -14.57 -29.07
CA SER A 122 7.79 -15.40 -29.64
C SER A 122 6.52 -14.61 -29.97
N LEU A 123 6.36 -13.41 -29.40
CA LEU A 123 5.25 -12.49 -29.68
C LEU A 123 5.49 -11.56 -30.90
N LYS A 124 6.65 -11.65 -31.55
CA LYS A 124 6.93 -10.95 -32.82
C LYS A 124 6.48 -11.83 -33.99
N MET A 125 5.17 -11.97 -34.20
CA MET A 125 4.56 -12.49 -35.44
C MET A 125 3.52 -11.50 -35.94
#